data_AF-J9FNS6-F1
#
_entry.id   AF-J9FNS6-F1
#
_cell.length_a   1.000
_cell.length_b   1.000
_cell.length_c   1.000
_cell.angle_alpha   90.00
_cell.angle_beta   90.00
_cell.angle_gamma   90.00
#
_symmetry.space_group_name_H-M   'P 1'
#
loop_
_entity.id
_entity.type
_entity.pdbx_description
1 polymer ?
#
loop_
_entity_poly.entity_id
_entity_poly.type
_entity_poly.pdbx_seq_one_letter_code
_entity_poly.pdbx_strand_id
1 'polypeptide(L)'
;LAVVRGVIKTFPDRGVVLVSKDINMRIKATALGIPAEDYLSDKVLDDTDLLYSGKLALPSDFWQRHADNLESWQDDGATHYRFITEKPECFVINQCLSIDGDPNFMAMVTAIEEKAVTVRLLKDYRNRAKIWGIQARNAEQNMALNLLMDPDIDFVSILGQAGTGKTLMTLAAALTQTLDERRFSEIIVTRATVSVGEDIGFLPGTEEEKMAPWMGALEDNLEVLQRTDESLGGEWGRQA
;
A
#
# COMPACT_ATOMS: atom_id res chain seq x y z
N LEU A 1 -2.70 -14.29 18.90
CA LEU A 1 -2.54 -15.76 19.10
C LEU A 1 -3.56 -16.59 18.32
N ALA A 2 -4.86 -16.27 18.37
CA ALA A 2 -5.88 -16.97 17.56
C ALA A 2 -5.58 -16.89 16.05
N VAL A 3 -5.20 -15.70 15.57
CA VAL A 3 -4.75 -15.48 14.17
C VAL A 3 -3.58 -16.39 13.81
N VAL A 4 -2.52 -16.43 14.64
CA VAL A 4 -1.35 -17.29 14.40
C VAL A 4 -1.74 -18.77 14.31
N ARG A 5 -2.67 -19.22 15.16
CA ARG A 5 -3.22 -20.58 15.07
C ARG A 5 -4.02 -20.81 13.78
N GLY A 6 -4.76 -19.81 13.31
CA GLY A 6 -5.43 -19.85 12.01
C GLY A 6 -4.41 -20.04 10.89
N VAL A 7 -3.36 -19.22 10.86
CA VAL A 7 -2.28 -19.31 9.87
C VAL A 7 -1.59 -20.68 9.88
N ILE A 8 -1.28 -21.24 11.06
CA ILE A 8 -0.71 -22.60 11.18
C ILE A 8 -1.62 -23.65 10.55
N LYS A 9 -2.94 -23.53 10.73
CA LYS A 9 -3.91 -24.46 10.14
C LYS A 9 -4.03 -24.29 8.63
N THR A 10 -4.00 -23.05 8.14
CA THR A 10 -4.14 -22.73 6.73
C THR A 10 -2.90 -23.13 5.93
N PHE A 11 -1.71 -23.07 6.53
CA PHE A 11 -0.43 -23.34 5.85
C PHE A 11 0.40 -24.40 6.61
N PRO A 12 0.00 -25.68 6.61
CA PRO A 12 0.62 -26.73 7.42
C PRO A 12 2.08 -27.03 7.04
N ASP A 13 2.46 -26.78 5.78
CA ASP A 13 3.81 -27.05 5.28
C ASP A 13 4.80 -25.89 5.52
N ARG A 14 4.35 -24.79 6.15
CA ARG A 14 5.19 -23.63 6.45
C ARG A 14 5.44 -23.50 7.94
N GLY A 15 6.69 -23.29 8.32
CA GLY A 15 7.03 -22.93 9.71
C GLY A 15 6.44 -21.56 10.05
N VAL A 16 5.56 -21.50 11.05
CA VAL A 16 4.96 -20.24 11.54
C VAL A 16 5.55 -19.91 12.91
N VAL A 17 6.15 -18.73 13.04
CA VAL A 17 6.74 -18.19 14.27
C VAL A 17 6.06 -16.86 14.61
N LEU A 18 5.68 -16.66 15.87
CA LEU A 18 5.23 -15.37 16.38
C LEU A 18 6.45 -14.52 16.76
N VAL A 19 6.66 -13.39 16.07
CA VAL A 19 7.66 -12.39 16.47
C VAL A 19 6.95 -11.25 17.21
N SER A 20 7.40 -10.90 18.42
CA SER A 20 6.82 -9.81 19.21
C SER A 20 7.87 -9.21 20.15
N LYS A 21 7.75 -7.92 20.53
CA LYS A 21 8.52 -7.32 21.65
C LYS A 21 7.88 -7.55 23.02
N ASP A 22 6.62 -7.99 23.06
CA ASP A 22 5.89 -8.24 24.30
C ASP A 22 6.22 -9.63 24.87
N ILE A 23 6.96 -9.65 25.99
CA ILE A 23 7.36 -10.89 26.68
C ILE A 23 6.17 -11.72 27.14
N ASN A 24 5.07 -11.11 27.59
CA ASN A 24 3.90 -11.83 28.06
C ASN A 24 3.18 -12.52 26.90
N MET A 25 3.15 -11.88 25.73
CA MET A 25 2.59 -12.47 24.52
C MET A 25 3.40 -13.69 24.07
N ARG A 26 4.74 -13.58 24.10
CA ARG A 26 5.63 -14.70 23.74
C ARG A 26 5.50 -15.87 24.72
N ILE A 27 5.48 -15.61 26.02
CA ILE A 27 5.26 -16.66 27.04
C ILE A 27 3.93 -17.39 26.81
N LYS A 28 2.84 -16.64 26.55
CA LYS A 28 1.53 -17.24 26.22
C LYS A 28 1.57 -18.05 24.93
N ALA A 29 2.29 -17.59 23.91
CA ALA A 29 2.44 -18.31 22.65
C ALA A 29 3.17 -19.64 22.86
N THR A 30 4.32 -19.61 23.54
CA THR A 30 5.11 -20.80 23.86
C THR A 30 4.31 -21.80 24.69
N ALA A 31 3.53 -21.34 25.68
CA ALA A 31 2.64 -22.20 26.47
C ALA A 31 1.54 -22.88 25.63
N LEU A 32 1.17 -22.29 24.49
CA LEU A 32 0.19 -22.84 23.54
C LEU A 32 0.84 -23.68 22.42
N GLY A 33 2.14 -23.93 22.49
CA GLY A 33 2.90 -24.66 21.47
C GLY A 33 3.15 -23.87 20.19
N ILE A 34 2.98 -22.54 20.23
CA ILE A 34 3.27 -21.65 19.11
C ILE A 34 4.72 -21.19 19.25
N PRO A 35 5.62 -21.51 18.31
CA PRO A 35 6.98 -20.98 18.31
C PRO A 35 6.93 -19.45 18.37
N ALA A 36 7.68 -18.84 19.28
CA ALA A 36 7.72 -17.40 19.45
C ALA A 36 9.15 -16.91 19.63
N GLU A 37 9.48 -15.83 18.93
CA GLU A 37 10.80 -15.18 18.97
C GLU A 37 10.66 -13.75 19.46
N ASP A 38 11.70 -13.29 20.16
CA ASP A 38 11.83 -11.87 20.45
C ASP A 38 12.05 -11.10 19.15
N TYR A 39 11.44 -9.93 19.04
CA TYR A 39 11.79 -9.00 17.98
C TYR A 39 13.16 -8.41 18.31
N LEU A 40 14.21 -9.01 17.78
CA LEU A 40 15.55 -8.45 17.84
C LEU A 40 15.75 -7.55 16.62
N SER A 41 16.12 -6.29 16.85
CA SER A 41 16.40 -5.30 15.81
C SER A 41 17.69 -5.55 15.03
N ASP A 42 18.44 -6.59 15.37
CA ASP A 42 19.64 -7.06 14.67
C ASP A 42 19.31 -8.01 13.50
N LYS A 43 18.05 -8.45 13.37
CA LYS A 43 17.53 -9.21 12.21
C LYS A 43 16.78 -8.33 11.21
N VAL A 44 17.01 -7.02 11.23
CA VAL A 44 16.49 -6.13 10.19
C VAL A 44 17.22 -6.48 8.91
N LEU A 45 16.48 -6.77 7.84
CA LEU A 45 17.07 -6.85 6.51
C LEU A 45 17.63 -5.46 6.21
N ASP A 46 18.95 -5.30 6.21
CA ASP A 46 19.61 -4.04 5.86
C ASP A 46 19.28 -3.63 4.42
N ASP A 47 18.95 -4.62 3.58
CA ASP A 47 18.59 -4.43 2.20
C ASP A 47 17.07 -4.46 2.01
N THR A 48 16.48 -3.28 1.80
CA THR A 48 15.07 -3.14 1.44
C THR A 48 14.71 -3.82 0.13
N ASP A 49 15.69 -4.14 -0.72
CA ASP A 49 15.46 -4.84 -2.00
C ASP A 49 15.14 -6.33 -1.80
N LEU A 50 15.37 -6.87 -0.59
CA LEU A 50 14.96 -8.22 -0.21
C LEU A 50 13.48 -8.28 0.24
N LEU A 51 12.83 -7.13 0.43
CA LEU A 51 11.42 -7.08 0.78
C LEU A 51 10.57 -7.39 -0.45
N TYR A 52 9.41 -8.02 -0.21
CA TYR A 52 8.43 -8.25 -1.27
C TYR A 52 7.99 -6.92 -1.87
N SER A 53 8.23 -6.76 -3.17
CA SER A 53 8.01 -5.50 -3.89
C SER A 53 6.55 -5.19 -4.19
N GLY A 54 5.64 -6.16 -4.02
CA GLY A 54 4.23 -6.03 -4.38
C GLY A 54 3.96 -6.07 -5.88
N LYS A 55 4.97 -6.28 -6.73
CA LYS A 55 4.83 -6.33 -8.19
C LYS A 55 5.48 -7.57 -8.82
N LEU A 56 4.93 -8.00 -9.94
CA LEU A 56 5.46 -9.08 -10.78
C LEU A 56 5.43 -8.67 -12.25
N ALA A 57 6.58 -8.75 -12.91
CA ALA A 57 6.69 -8.59 -14.35
C ALA A 57 6.48 -9.94 -15.03
N LEU A 58 5.48 -10.02 -15.90
CA LEU A 58 5.16 -11.19 -16.69
C LEU A 58 5.90 -11.15 -18.03
N PRO A 59 6.28 -12.31 -18.58
CA PRO A 59 6.92 -12.38 -19.90
C PRO A 59 6.08 -11.74 -21.01
N SER A 60 6.74 -11.23 -22.05
CA SER A 60 6.07 -10.59 -23.20
C SER A 60 5.13 -11.52 -23.97
N ASP A 61 5.35 -12.83 -23.90
CA ASP A 61 4.52 -13.86 -24.53
C ASP A 61 3.44 -14.43 -23.59
N PHE A 62 3.24 -13.83 -22.41
CA PHE A 62 2.28 -14.31 -21.40
C PHE A 62 0.88 -14.54 -21.99
N TRP A 63 0.31 -13.55 -22.68
CA TRP A 63 -1.02 -13.71 -23.27
C TRP A 63 -1.10 -14.80 -24.34
N GLN A 64 -0.03 -15.01 -25.11
CA GLN A 64 0.00 -16.06 -26.12
C GLN A 64 -0.03 -17.45 -25.48
N ARG A 65 0.65 -17.61 -24.33
CA ARG A 65 0.65 -18.87 -23.58
C ARG A 65 -0.68 -19.16 -22.88
N HIS A 66 -1.44 -18.13 -22.54
CA HIS A 66 -2.70 -18.26 -21.79
C HIS A 66 -3.96 -18.00 -22.62
N ALA A 67 -3.83 -17.80 -23.95
CA ALA A 67 -4.92 -17.39 -24.83
C ALA A 67 -6.12 -18.36 -24.82
N ASP A 68 -5.87 -19.67 -24.79
CA ASP A 68 -6.92 -20.69 -24.88
C ASP A 68 -7.84 -20.74 -23.65
N ASN A 69 -7.40 -20.21 -22.50
CA ASN A 69 -8.14 -20.22 -21.23
C ASN A 69 -8.30 -18.81 -20.64
N LEU A 70 -8.23 -17.78 -21.49
CA LEU A 70 -8.39 -16.39 -21.09
C LEU A 70 -9.86 -15.98 -21.15
N GLU A 71 -10.44 -15.73 -19.99
CA GLU A 71 -11.75 -15.08 -19.87
C GLU A 71 -11.56 -13.59 -19.63
N SER A 72 -12.42 -12.75 -20.20
CA SER A 72 -12.45 -11.31 -19.92
C SER A 72 -13.87 -10.80 -19.79
N TRP A 73 -14.09 -9.89 -18.85
CA TRP A 73 -15.39 -9.24 -18.63
C TRP A 73 -15.22 -7.83 -18.09
N GLN A 74 -16.32 -7.08 -18.06
CA GLN A 74 -16.40 -5.78 -17.40
C GLN A 74 -17.23 -5.95 -16.13
N ASP A 75 -16.72 -5.44 -15.01
CA ASP A 75 -17.46 -5.36 -13.75
C ASP A 75 -17.06 -4.07 -13.02
N ASP A 76 -18.04 -3.39 -12.42
CA ASP A 76 -17.88 -2.08 -11.76
C ASP A 76 -17.03 -1.05 -12.54
N GLY A 77 -17.18 -1.01 -13.87
CA GLY A 77 -16.42 -0.09 -14.74
C GLY A 77 -14.93 -0.41 -14.91
N ALA A 78 -14.49 -1.59 -14.43
CA ALA A 78 -13.15 -2.11 -14.62
C ALA A 78 -13.16 -3.35 -15.53
N THR A 79 -12.08 -3.53 -16.29
CA THR A 79 -11.85 -4.77 -17.05
C THR A 79 -11.23 -5.80 -16.13
N HIS A 80 -11.77 -7.01 -16.15
CA HIS A 80 -11.21 -8.17 -15.48
C HIS A 80 -10.75 -9.20 -16.50
N TYR A 81 -9.68 -9.92 -16.14
CA TYR A 81 -9.20 -11.09 -16.86
C TYR A 81 -9.07 -12.25 -15.91
N ARG A 82 -9.39 -13.46 -16.36
CA ARG A 82 -9.15 -14.69 -15.62
C ARG A 82 -8.39 -15.66 -16.52
N PHE A 83 -7.32 -16.24 -16.00
CA PHE A 83 -6.50 -17.20 -16.73
C PHE A 83 -6.14 -18.38 -15.84
N ILE A 84 -5.90 -19.54 -16.47
CA ILE A 84 -5.43 -20.75 -15.80
C ILE A 84 -3.89 -20.78 -15.86
N THR A 85 -3.24 -21.07 -14.74
CA THR A 85 -1.78 -21.23 -14.64
C THR A 85 -1.41 -22.52 -13.90
N GLU A 86 -0.30 -23.14 -14.30
CA GLU A 86 0.28 -24.29 -13.58
C GLU A 86 1.06 -23.87 -12.33
N LYS A 87 1.29 -22.56 -12.13
CA LYS A 87 2.02 -22.00 -10.99
C LYS A 87 1.21 -20.91 -10.28
N PRO A 88 0.04 -21.22 -9.71
CA PRO A 88 -0.77 -20.25 -8.96
C PRO A 88 -0.02 -19.68 -7.75
N GLU A 89 0.93 -20.41 -7.18
CA GLU A 89 1.75 -20.01 -6.03
C GLU A 89 2.70 -18.82 -6.33
N CYS A 90 2.90 -18.47 -7.60
CA CYS A 90 3.65 -17.27 -7.98
C CYS A 90 2.85 -15.98 -7.82
N PHE A 91 1.54 -16.08 -7.64
CA PHE A 91 0.63 -14.95 -7.53
C PHE A 91 0.18 -14.75 -6.09
N VAL A 92 -0.03 -13.49 -5.71
CA VAL A 92 -0.53 -13.11 -4.39
C VAL A 92 -1.66 -12.11 -4.58
N ILE A 93 -2.71 -12.18 -3.76
CA ILE A 93 -3.77 -11.16 -3.72
C ILE A 93 -3.14 -9.77 -3.54
N ASN A 94 -3.66 -8.78 -4.26
CA ASN A 94 -3.18 -7.40 -4.32
C ASN A 94 -1.79 -7.22 -4.98
N GLN A 95 -1.21 -8.27 -5.57
CA GLN A 95 0.01 -8.14 -6.36
C GLN A 95 -0.30 -7.41 -7.68
N CYS A 96 0.48 -6.37 -7.96
CA CYS A 96 0.41 -5.67 -9.23
C CYS A 96 1.19 -6.42 -10.32
N LEU A 97 0.58 -6.61 -11.48
CA LEU A 97 1.17 -7.29 -12.62
C LEU A 97 1.45 -6.27 -13.73
N SER A 98 2.60 -6.40 -14.37
CA SER A 98 2.95 -5.74 -15.63
C SER A 98 3.38 -6.77 -16.66
N ILE A 99 3.40 -6.41 -17.94
CA ILE A 99 3.94 -7.28 -19.00
C ILE A 99 5.17 -6.64 -19.60
N ASP A 100 6.24 -7.41 -19.71
CA ASP A 100 7.47 -6.98 -20.35
C ASP A 100 7.20 -6.60 -21.81
N GLY A 101 7.58 -5.39 -22.19
CA GLY A 101 7.31 -4.85 -23.53
C GLY A 101 5.92 -4.25 -23.73
N ASP A 102 5.03 -4.31 -22.73
CA ASP A 102 3.73 -3.59 -22.75
C ASP A 102 3.64 -2.62 -21.54
N PRO A 103 4.05 -1.35 -21.72
CA PRO A 103 4.01 -0.35 -20.64
C PRO A 103 2.59 0.14 -20.29
N ASN A 104 1.58 -0.27 -21.07
CA ASN A 104 0.20 0.12 -20.86
C ASN A 104 -0.57 -0.90 -20.06
N PHE A 105 -0.15 -2.17 -20.08
CA PHE A 105 -0.76 -3.20 -19.28
C PHE A 105 -0.30 -3.13 -17.83
N MET A 106 -1.25 -2.82 -16.94
CA MET A 106 -1.10 -3.01 -15.50
C MET A 106 -2.40 -3.57 -14.92
N ALA A 107 -2.29 -4.62 -14.12
CA ALA A 107 -3.42 -5.23 -13.44
C ALA A 107 -3.08 -5.55 -11.98
N MET A 108 -4.08 -5.90 -11.19
CA MET A 108 -3.90 -6.38 -9.83
C MET A 108 -4.63 -7.71 -9.66
N VAL A 109 -3.99 -8.65 -8.97
CA VAL A 109 -4.60 -9.94 -8.63
C VAL A 109 -5.69 -9.73 -7.59
N THR A 110 -6.94 -10.09 -7.93
CA THR A 110 -8.11 -9.94 -7.05
C THR A 110 -8.62 -11.26 -6.51
N ALA A 111 -8.37 -12.38 -7.19
CA ALA A 111 -8.74 -13.72 -6.70
C ALA A 111 -7.78 -14.80 -7.21
N ILE A 112 -7.60 -15.85 -6.42
CA ILE A 112 -6.86 -17.06 -6.77
C ILE A 112 -7.69 -18.26 -6.33
N GLU A 113 -8.13 -19.08 -7.29
CA GLU A 113 -8.98 -20.25 -7.09
C GLU A 113 -8.31 -21.47 -7.71
N GLU A 114 -7.65 -22.29 -6.89
CA GLU A 114 -6.84 -23.43 -7.36
C GLU A 114 -5.79 -23.00 -8.40
N LYS A 115 -6.07 -23.21 -9.68
CA LYS A 115 -5.22 -22.83 -10.82
C LYS A 115 -5.68 -21.56 -11.55
N ALA A 116 -6.86 -21.06 -11.25
CA ALA A 116 -7.41 -19.85 -11.86
C ALA A 116 -6.96 -18.61 -11.10
N VAL A 117 -6.42 -17.63 -11.82
CA VAL A 117 -6.04 -16.33 -11.28
C VAL A 117 -6.91 -15.28 -11.96
N THR A 118 -7.61 -14.48 -11.17
CA THR A 118 -8.38 -13.32 -11.65
C THR A 118 -7.62 -12.05 -11.36
N VAL A 119 -7.53 -11.18 -12.36
CA VAL A 119 -6.87 -9.89 -12.28
C VAL A 119 -7.81 -8.80 -12.75
N ARG A 120 -7.75 -7.63 -12.11
CA ARG A 120 -8.48 -6.42 -12.48
C ARG A 120 -7.51 -5.40 -13.06
N LEU A 121 -7.81 -4.82 -14.22
CA LEU A 121 -6.98 -3.74 -14.78
C LEU A 121 -6.92 -2.55 -13.83
N LEU A 122 -5.74 -1.96 -13.71
CA LEU A 122 -5.53 -0.75 -12.94
C LEU A 122 -6.07 0.47 -13.68
N LYS A 123 -6.62 1.41 -12.92
CA LYS A 123 -6.98 2.74 -13.42
C LYS A 123 -5.70 3.50 -13.76
N ASP A 124 -5.70 4.21 -14.89
CA ASP A 124 -4.54 4.97 -15.36
C ASP A 124 -4.53 6.40 -14.79
N TYR A 125 -3.89 6.55 -13.63
CA TYR A 125 -3.61 7.83 -12.97
C TYR A 125 -2.43 8.59 -13.59
N ARG A 126 -1.80 8.07 -14.66
CA ARG A 126 -0.71 8.77 -15.35
C ARG A 126 -1.23 9.84 -16.31
N ASN A 127 -2.29 9.51 -17.05
CA ASN A 127 -2.78 10.36 -18.14
C ASN A 127 -4.23 10.82 -17.99
N ARG A 128 -5.09 10.01 -17.36
CA ARG A 128 -6.55 10.19 -17.43
C ARG A 128 -7.18 10.63 -16.13
N ALA A 129 -6.75 10.04 -15.02
CA ALA A 129 -7.31 10.33 -13.70
C ALA A 129 -6.29 11.07 -12.82
N LYS A 130 -6.81 11.94 -11.96
CA LYS A 130 -6.03 12.58 -10.89
C LYS A 130 -6.69 12.24 -9.56
N ILE A 131 -5.90 12.17 -8.50
CA ILE A 131 -6.38 12.06 -7.12
C ILE A 131 -5.93 13.34 -6.43
N TRP A 132 -6.89 14.16 -6.01
CA TRP A 132 -6.62 15.48 -5.44
C TRP A 132 -5.60 16.30 -6.26
N GLY A 133 -5.77 16.29 -7.58
CA GLY A 133 -4.88 16.97 -8.52
C GLY A 133 -3.50 16.33 -8.76
N ILE A 134 -3.15 15.27 -8.02
CA ILE A 134 -1.91 14.50 -8.20
C ILE A 134 -2.08 13.44 -9.30
N GLN A 135 -1.05 13.33 -10.15
CA GLN A 135 -0.92 12.32 -11.19
C GLN A 135 0.30 11.42 -10.94
N ALA A 136 0.16 10.15 -11.27
CA ALA A 136 1.28 9.21 -11.27
C ALA A 136 2.26 9.56 -12.40
N ARG A 137 3.56 9.60 -12.10
CA ARG A 137 4.61 9.88 -13.08
C ARG A 137 5.22 8.62 -13.70
N ASN A 138 4.99 7.46 -13.10
CA ASN A 138 5.49 6.17 -13.56
C ASN A 138 4.53 5.03 -13.18
N ALA A 139 4.87 3.80 -13.56
CA ALA A 139 4.05 2.62 -13.31
C ALA A 139 3.90 2.32 -11.81
N GLU A 140 4.98 2.45 -11.04
CA GLU A 140 4.99 2.20 -9.60
C GLU A 140 4.08 3.15 -8.83
N GLN A 141 4.10 4.44 -9.16
CA GLN A 141 3.18 5.43 -8.58
C GLN A 141 1.73 5.14 -9.00
N ASN A 142 1.50 4.67 -10.23
CA ASN A 142 0.17 4.26 -10.67
C ASN A 142 -0.36 3.06 -9.88
N MET A 143 0.50 2.05 -9.68
CA MET A 143 0.21 0.89 -8.83
C MET A 143 -0.10 1.33 -7.39
N ALA A 144 0.74 2.19 -6.81
CA ALA A 144 0.53 2.69 -5.44
C ALA A 144 -0.79 3.45 -5.28
N LEU A 145 -1.16 4.33 -6.22
CA LEU A 145 -2.43 5.05 -6.18
C LEU A 145 -3.64 4.11 -6.31
N ASN A 146 -3.55 3.06 -7.16
CA ASN A 146 -4.61 2.06 -7.24
C ASN A 146 -4.76 1.28 -5.93
N LEU A 147 -3.65 0.88 -5.29
CA LEU A 147 -3.69 0.21 -4.00
C LEU A 147 -4.27 1.09 -2.89
N LEU A 148 -3.90 2.38 -2.86
CA LEU A 148 -4.38 3.33 -1.86
C LEU A 148 -5.88 3.67 -2.00
N MET A 149 -6.40 3.65 -3.22
CA MET A 149 -7.79 3.99 -3.53
C MET A 149 -8.72 2.77 -3.60
N ASP A 150 -8.19 1.55 -3.47
CA ASP A 150 -9.01 0.34 -3.51
C ASP A 150 -9.75 0.17 -2.17
N PRO A 151 -11.09 0.12 -2.17
CA PRO A 151 -11.85 -0.03 -0.95
C PRO A 151 -11.73 -1.39 -0.26
N ASP A 152 -11.30 -2.42 -0.98
CA ASP A 152 -11.13 -3.77 -0.45
C ASP A 152 -9.75 -3.98 0.22
N ILE A 153 -8.89 -2.97 0.21
CA ILE A 153 -7.55 -3.01 0.81
C ILE A 153 -7.49 -2.14 2.07
N ASP A 154 -7.49 -2.79 3.23
CA ASP A 154 -7.46 -2.10 4.53
C ASP A 154 -6.10 -1.49 4.89
N PHE A 155 -5.01 -2.01 4.32
CA PHE A 155 -3.65 -1.65 4.72
C PHE A 155 -2.67 -1.71 3.54
N VAL A 156 -1.97 -0.60 3.32
CA VAL A 156 -0.96 -0.45 2.27
C VAL A 156 0.36 -0.02 2.88
N SER A 157 1.43 -0.75 2.56
CA SER A 157 2.80 -0.37 2.91
C SER A 157 3.53 0.12 1.66
N ILE A 158 4.06 1.34 1.70
CA ILE A 158 4.77 1.93 0.57
C ILE A 158 6.22 2.20 0.96
N LEU A 159 7.14 1.55 0.27
CA LEU A 159 8.58 1.70 0.43
C LEU A 159 9.17 2.37 -0.81
N GLY A 160 10.31 3.03 -0.64
CA GLY A 160 11.03 3.65 -1.75
C GLY A 160 11.89 4.83 -1.29
N GLN A 161 12.77 5.27 -2.18
CA GLN A 161 13.73 6.34 -1.91
C GLN A 161 13.05 7.66 -1.49
N ALA A 162 13.79 8.54 -0.82
CA ALA A 162 13.31 9.87 -0.50
C ALA A 162 12.94 10.63 -1.79
N GLY A 163 11.88 11.44 -1.73
CA GLY A 163 11.42 12.22 -2.89
C GLY A 163 10.57 11.48 -3.92
N THR A 164 10.29 10.17 -3.76
CA THR A 164 9.45 9.41 -4.70
C THR A 164 7.93 9.66 -4.58
N GLY A 165 7.52 10.62 -3.75
CA GLY A 165 6.11 11.04 -3.64
C GLY A 165 5.22 10.17 -2.74
N LYS A 166 5.77 9.24 -1.95
CA LYS A 166 5.01 8.32 -1.08
C LYS A 166 4.02 9.05 -0.17
N THR A 167 4.53 10.01 0.61
CA THR A 167 3.72 10.81 1.55
C THR A 167 2.70 11.66 0.80
N LEU A 168 3.12 12.36 -0.26
CA LEU A 168 2.23 13.21 -1.06
C LEU A 168 1.05 12.43 -1.66
N MET A 169 1.30 11.27 -2.28
CA MET A 169 0.26 10.42 -2.86
C MET A 169 -0.66 9.83 -1.79
N THR A 170 -0.11 9.45 -0.63
CA THR A 170 -0.91 8.94 0.49
C THR A 170 -1.86 10.00 1.03
N LEU A 171 -1.38 11.24 1.18
CA LEU A 171 -2.21 12.37 1.60
C LEU A 171 -3.27 12.72 0.56
N ALA A 172 -2.91 12.75 -0.72
CA ALA A 172 -3.87 12.96 -1.80
C ALA A 172 -4.99 11.91 -1.77
N ALA A 173 -4.64 10.63 -1.62
CA ALA A 173 -5.63 9.54 -1.50
C ALA A 173 -6.49 9.68 -0.24
N ALA A 174 -5.90 10.04 0.89
CA ALA A 174 -6.64 10.26 2.14
C ALA A 174 -7.63 11.44 2.03
N LEU A 175 -7.20 12.56 1.43
CA LEU A 175 -8.05 13.73 1.20
C LEU A 175 -9.20 13.40 0.26
N THR A 176 -8.94 12.75 -0.90
CA THR A 176 -10.01 12.33 -1.81
C THR A 176 -11.01 11.41 -1.11
N GLN A 177 -10.55 10.40 -0.36
CA GLN A 177 -11.45 9.47 0.31
C GLN A 177 -12.25 10.10 1.46
N THR A 178 -11.74 11.17 2.09
CA THR A 178 -12.40 11.84 3.21
C THR A 178 -13.30 12.99 2.76
N LEU A 179 -12.84 13.79 1.80
CA LEU A 179 -13.49 15.05 1.41
C LEU A 179 -14.35 14.90 0.15
N ASP A 180 -13.83 14.26 -0.89
CA ASP A 180 -14.55 14.07 -2.16
C ASP A 180 -15.56 12.93 -2.04
N GLU A 181 -15.09 11.75 -1.61
CA GLU A 181 -15.88 10.53 -1.55
C GLU A 181 -16.65 10.39 -0.23
N ARG A 182 -16.25 11.12 0.81
CA ARG A 182 -16.83 11.08 2.17
C ARG A 182 -16.92 9.66 2.73
N ARG A 183 -15.98 8.80 2.34
CA ARG A 183 -15.86 7.41 2.82
C ARG A 183 -15.36 7.36 4.25
N PHE A 184 -14.49 8.28 4.63
CA PHE A 184 -13.97 8.46 5.98
C PHE A 184 -14.35 9.83 6.54
N SER A 185 -14.41 9.93 7.87
CA SER A 185 -14.74 11.18 8.56
C SER A 185 -13.52 11.97 9.02
N GLU A 186 -12.35 11.33 9.15
CA GLU A 186 -11.16 11.92 9.76
C GLU A 186 -9.89 11.27 9.20
N ILE A 187 -8.82 12.07 9.08
CA ILE A 187 -7.49 11.61 8.69
C ILE A 187 -6.56 11.74 9.89
N ILE A 188 -5.98 10.63 10.33
CA ILE A 188 -5.02 10.61 11.43
C ILE A 188 -3.62 10.37 10.84
N VAL A 189 -2.71 11.31 11.10
CA VAL A 189 -1.29 11.19 10.71
C VAL A 189 -0.46 10.99 11.96
N THR A 190 0.38 9.96 11.96
CA THR A 190 1.34 9.71 13.03
C THR A 190 2.75 9.67 12.48
N ARG A 191 3.71 10.21 13.24
CA ARG A 191 5.13 10.16 12.94
C ARG A 191 5.86 9.73 14.20
N ALA A 192 6.78 8.78 14.07
CA ALA A 192 7.66 8.42 15.18
C ALA A 192 8.50 9.65 15.57
N THR A 193 8.43 10.04 16.83
CA THR A 193 9.23 11.12 17.41
C THR A 193 10.67 10.64 17.57
N VAL A 194 11.49 10.76 16.52
CA VAL A 194 12.92 10.39 16.58
C VAL A 194 13.72 11.63 16.93
N SER A 195 13.74 12.00 18.21
CA SER A 195 14.39 13.21 18.75
C SER A 195 15.71 13.55 18.03
N VAL A 196 15.71 14.60 17.21
CA VAL A 196 16.93 15.21 16.67
C VAL A 196 17.32 16.31 17.65
N GLY A 197 17.96 15.95 18.77
CA GLY A 197 18.33 16.89 19.84
C GLY A 197 17.60 16.64 21.16
N GLU A 198 17.30 17.71 21.91
CA GLU A 198 16.62 17.62 23.22
C GLU A 198 15.18 17.08 23.09
N ASP A 199 14.72 16.32 24.10
CA ASP A 199 13.36 15.78 24.14
C ASP A 199 12.32 16.90 24.01
N ILE A 200 11.19 16.62 23.35
CA ILE A 200 10.07 17.56 23.10
C ILE A 200 9.63 18.31 24.36
N GLY A 201 9.80 17.70 25.54
CA GLY A 201 9.52 18.30 26.84
C GLY A 201 10.37 19.54 27.20
N PHE A 202 11.56 19.70 26.63
CA PHE A 202 12.51 20.78 26.96
C PHE A 202 12.41 22.01 26.05
N LEU A 203 11.76 21.90 24.89
CA LEU A 203 11.55 23.06 24.02
C LEU A 203 10.60 24.07 24.70
N PRO A 204 10.99 25.36 24.83
CA PRO A 204 10.08 26.40 25.31
C PRO A 204 9.00 26.68 24.26
N GLY A 205 7.77 26.98 24.69
CA GLY A 205 6.64 27.29 23.79
C GLY A 205 5.39 26.44 24.03
N THR A 206 4.36 26.67 23.21
CA THR A 206 3.11 25.89 23.21
C THR A 206 3.31 24.48 22.65
N GLU A 207 2.34 23.58 22.83
CA GLU A 207 2.38 22.25 22.23
C GLU A 207 2.54 22.29 20.70
N GLU A 208 1.82 23.20 20.04
CA GLU A 208 1.93 23.41 18.59
C GLU A 208 3.33 23.89 18.17
N GLU A 209 3.91 24.86 18.86
CA GLU A 209 5.27 25.36 18.58
C GLU A 209 6.33 24.26 18.73
N LYS A 210 6.13 23.34 19.69
CA LYS A 210 7.01 22.18 19.89
C LYS A 210 6.85 21.12 18.80
N MET A 211 5.65 21.00 18.22
CA MET A 211 5.34 20.04 17.17
C MET A 211 5.66 20.56 15.75
N ALA A 212 5.74 21.88 15.56
CA ALA A 212 5.98 22.52 14.27
C ALA A 212 7.17 21.94 13.46
N PRO A 213 8.36 21.66 14.06
CA PRO A 213 9.47 21.05 13.31
C PRO A 213 9.16 19.66 12.75
N TRP A 214 8.22 18.93 13.36
CA TRP A 214 7.82 17.59 12.97
C TRP A 214 6.70 17.59 11.93
N MET A 215 5.87 18.63 11.94
CA MET A 215 4.71 18.80 11.09
C MET A 215 5.01 19.56 9.80
N GLY A 216 6.08 20.36 9.73
CA GLY A 216 6.39 21.18 8.56
C GLY A 216 6.40 20.42 7.23
N ALA A 217 6.99 19.22 7.16
CA ALA A 217 6.98 18.42 5.95
C ALA A 217 5.57 17.91 5.55
N LEU A 218 4.67 17.75 6.53
CA LEU A 218 3.27 17.42 6.27
C LEU A 218 2.52 18.66 5.75
N GLU A 219 2.71 19.80 6.41
CA GLU A 219 2.14 21.10 6.05
C GLU A 219 2.55 21.51 4.64
N ASP A 220 3.82 21.36 4.28
CA ASP A 220 4.33 21.63 2.92
C ASP A 220 3.59 20.79 1.86
N ASN A 221 3.35 19.50 2.14
CA ASN A 221 2.60 18.64 1.23
C ASN A 221 1.13 19.06 1.13
N LEU A 222 0.51 19.46 2.25
CA LEU A 222 -0.86 19.97 2.26
C LEU A 222 -0.97 21.28 1.47
N GLU A 223 0.01 22.18 1.56
CA GLU A 223 0.03 23.41 0.77
C GLU A 223 0.12 23.11 -0.75
N VAL A 224 0.97 22.15 -1.13
CA VAL A 224 1.05 21.69 -2.53
C VAL A 224 -0.31 21.15 -3.02
N LEU A 225 -1.00 20.38 -2.19
CA LEU A 225 -2.31 19.80 -2.51
C LEU A 225 -3.41 20.86 -2.58
N GLN A 226 -3.40 21.86 -1.69
CA GLN A 226 -4.32 22.99 -1.70
C GLN A 226 -4.17 23.85 -2.96
N ARG A 227 -2.94 24.24 -3.31
CA ARG A 227 -2.68 25.01 -4.54
C ARG A 227 -3.15 24.28 -5.79
N THR A 228 -3.06 22.95 -5.79
CA THR A 228 -3.52 22.14 -6.91
C THR A 228 -5.06 22.10 -6.98
N ASP A 229 -5.75 22.04 -5.83
CA ASP A 229 -7.22 22.07 -5.76
C ASP A 229 -7.82 23.45 -6.11
N GLU A 230 -7.21 24.55 -5.64
CA GLU A 230 -7.63 25.92 -6.00
C GLU A 230 -7.54 26.16 -7.51
N SER A 231 -6.51 25.61 -8.17
CA SER A 231 -6.36 25.67 -9.62
C SER A 231 -7.41 24.86 -10.38
N LEU A 232 -8.06 23.90 -9.71
CA LEU A 232 -9.13 23.03 -10.22
C LEU A 232 -10.53 23.52 -9.85
N GLY A 233 -10.65 24.64 -9.09
CA GLY A 233 -11.92 25.27 -8.74
C GLY A 233 -12.62 24.66 -7.52
N GLY A 234 -11.91 23.92 -6.67
CA GLY A 234 -12.45 23.35 -5.43
C GLY A 234 -12.95 24.42 -4.45
N GLU A 235 -14.09 24.15 -3.80
CA GLU A 235 -14.80 25.09 -2.91
C GLU A 235 -14.08 25.38 -1.57
N TRP A 236 -12.95 24.73 -1.30
CA TRP A 236 -12.22 24.84 -0.03
C TRP A 236 -11.53 26.19 0.19
N GLY A 237 -10.96 26.80 -0.85
CA GLY A 237 -10.27 28.11 -0.74
C GLY A 237 -11.17 29.30 -0.40
N ARG A 238 -12.49 29.09 -0.24
CA ARG A 238 -13.46 30.15 0.09
C ARG A 238 -13.95 30.13 1.54
N GLN A 239 -13.53 29.17 2.36
CA GLN A 239 -13.96 29.05 3.77
C GLN A 239 -12.84 28.95 4.81
N ALA A 240 -11.58 29.18 4.42
CA ALA A 240 -10.48 29.43 5.37
C ALA A 240 -10.31 30.93 5.64
#